data_AF-A0A954HBR4-F1
#
_entry.id   AF-A0A954HBR4-F1
#
_cell.length_a   1.000
_cell.length_b   1.000
_cell.length_c   1.000
_cell.angle_alpha   90.00
_cell.angle_beta   90.00
_cell.angle_gamma   90.00
#
_symmetry.space_group_name_H-M   'P 1'
#
loop_
_entity.id
_entity.type
_entity.pdbx_description
1 polymer ?
#
loop_
_entity_poly.entity_id
_entity_poly.type
_entity_poly.pdbx_seq_one_letter_code
_entity_poly.pdbx_strand_id
1 'polypeptide(L)'
;ADLKRVEQEGQDAIAAKFQEFLVEFDKAIGKHLTDDDGRELRKVEDAKFVAQYARDFNSHLDKLDLRSPQKQAEVRKLMKEQWLAVEDAIDDADLKVNSLKRGDELPNGVLQMVKVYVASKRQISVGDKMAGRHGNKGVISKILPVEDMPYLDDGTPIDIILNPLGVPSRMNVGQ
;
A
#
# COMPACT_ATOMS: atom_id res chain seq x y z
N ALA A 1 -15.94 -4.18 4.76
CA ALA A 1 -16.18 -3.47 3.49
C ALA A 1 -15.02 -3.68 2.53
N ASP A 2 -13.77 -3.69 3.03
CA ASP A 2 -12.58 -3.78 2.16
C ASP A 2 -12.34 -5.14 1.49
N LEU A 3 -12.63 -6.26 2.15
CA LEU A 3 -12.37 -7.59 1.56
C LEU A 3 -13.15 -7.82 0.26
N LYS A 4 -14.47 -7.53 0.25
CA LYS A 4 -15.30 -7.68 -0.95
C LYS A 4 -14.85 -6.78 -2.10
N ARG A 5 -14.36 -5.58 -1.77
CA ARG A 5 -13.81 -4.65 -2.77
C ARG A 5 -12.53 -5.21 -3.38
N VAL A 6 -11.61 -5.70 -2.55
CA VAL A 6 -10.34 -6.27 -3.03
C VAL A 6 -10.55 -7.56 -3.81
N GLU A 7 -11.52 -8.39 -3.42
CA GLU A 7 -11.92 -9.57 -4.20
C GLU A 7 -12.49 -9.16 -5.57
N GLN A 8 -13.32 -8.13 -5.65
CA GLN A 8 -13.87 -7.62 -6.91
C GLN A 8 -12.76 -7.02 -7.80
N GLU A 9 -11.90 -6.16 -7.24
CA GLU A 9 -10.77 -5.56 -7.97
C GLU A 9 -9.82 -6.62 -8.52
N GLY A 10 -9.56 -7.69 -7.76
CA GLY A 10 -8.78 -8.85 -8.21
C GLY A 10 -9.48 -9.61 -9.35
N GLN A 11 -10.79 -9.84 -9.24
CA GLN A 11 -11.57 -10.48 -10.30
C GLN A 11 -11.59 -9.65 -11.59
N ASP A 12 -11.75 -8.33 -11.49
CA ASP A 12 -11.74 -7.41 -12.62
C ASP A 12 -10.37 -7.40 -13.31
N ALA A 13 -9.27 -7.41 -12.54
CA ALA A 13 -7.91 -7.46 -13.07
C ALA A 13 -7.61 -8.77 -13.82
N ILE A 14 -7.99 -9.92 -13.24
CA ILE A 14 -7.84 -11.22 -13.88
C ILE A 14 -8.69 -11.26 -15.16
N ALA A 15 -9.94 -10.82 -15.10
CA ALA A 15 -10.84 -10.81 -16.24
C ALA A 15 -10.31 -9.96 -17.40
N ALA A 16 -9.79 -8.76 -17.12
CA ALA A 16 -9.19 -7.90 -18.14
C ALA A 16 -7.97 -8.55 -18.82
N LYS A 17 -7.04 -9.10 -18.03
CA LYS A 17 -5.84 -9.76 -18.57
C LYS A 17 -6.17 -11.02 -19.36
N PHE A 18 -7.15 -11.80 -18.89
CA PHE A 18 -7.61 -12.98 -19.61
C PHE A 18 -8.34 -12.61 -20.90
N GLN A 19 -9.16 -11.57 -20.92
CA GLN A 19 -9.82 -11.10 -22.14
C GLN A 19 -8.82 -10.55 -23.17
N GLU A 20 -7.75 -9.88 -22.75
CA GLU A 20 -6.63 -9.48 -23.61
C GLU A 20 -5.97 -10.72 -24.25
N PHE A 21 -5.68 -11.74 -23.44
CA PHE A 21 -5.13 -13.01 -23.92
C PHE A 21 -6.06 -13.72 -24.92
N LEU A 22 -7.38 -13.73 -24.67
CA LEU A 22 -8.37 -14.35 -25.55
C LEU A 22 -8.38 -13.73 -26.96
N VAL A 23 -8.00 -12.46 -27.13
CA VAL A 23 -7.92 -11.82 -28.46
C VAL A 23 -6.92 -12.52 -29.36
N GLU A 24 -5.74 -12.84 -28.83
CA GLU A 24 -4.69 -13.51 -29.60
C GLU A 24 -4.95 -15.01 -29.70
N PHE A 25 -5.59 -15.60 -28.66
CA PHE A 25 -6.00 -17.00 -28.67
C PHE A 25 -7.07 -17.29 -29.75
N ASP A 26 -8.09 -16.44 -29.87
CA ASP A 26 -9.12 -16.54 -30.90
C ASP A 26 -8.54 -16.45 -32.31
N LYS A 27 -7.51 -15.61 -32.51
CA LYS A 27 -6.80 -15.51 -33.80
C LYS A 27 -6.05 -16.79 -34.14
N ALA A 28 -5.37 -17.40 -33.17
CA ALA A 28 -4.62 -18.65 -33.36
C ALA A 28 -5.55 -19.83 -33.71
N ILE A 29 -6.73 -19.90 -33.09
CA ILE A 29 -7.69 -20.99 -33.34
C ILE A 29 -8.59 -20.71 -34.55
N GLY A 30 -8.79 -19.44 -34.90
CA GLY A 30 -9.69 -18.98 -35.96
C GLY A 30 -11.17 -19.14 -35.60
N LYS A 31 -11.48 -19.24 -34.30
CA LYS A 31 -12.83 -19.31 -33.73
C LYS A 31 -12.84 -18.57 -32.40
N HIS A 32 -13.99 -18.01 -32.05
CA HIS A 32 -14.21 -17.45 -30.73
C HIS A 32 -14.39 -18.55 -29.70
N LEU A 33 -13.63 -18.48 -28.61
CA LEU A 33 -13.84 -19.38 -27.50
C LEU A 33 -15.18 -19.05 -26.81
N THR A 34 -16.07 -20.03 -26.83
CA THR A 34 -17.36 -19.97 -26.15
C THR A 34 -17.38 -20.89 -24.94
N ASP A 35 -18.11 -20.48 -23.92
CA ASP A 35 -18.45 -21.32 -22.78
C ASP A 35 -19.38 -22.49 -23.19
N ASP A 36 -19.65 -23.41 -22.26
CA ASP A 36 -20.58 -24.54 -22.41
C ASP A 36 -22.01 -24.07 -22.81
N ASP A 37 -22.39 -22.85 -22.40
CA ASP A 37 -23.64 -22.18 -22.77
C ASP A 37 -23.59 -21.43 -24.13
N GLY A 38 -22.48 -21.51 -24.86
CA GLY A 38 -22.29 -20.85 -26.16
C GLY A 38 -22.01 -19.35 -26.08
N ARG A 39 -21.73 -18.81 -24.89
CA ARG A 39 -21.40 -17.38 -24.69
C ARG A 39 -19.92 -17.12 -24.99
N GLU A 40 -19.64 -16.10 -25.80
CA GLU A 40 -18.26 -15.67 -26.07
C GLU A 40 -17.63 -15.08 -24.81
N LEU A 41 -16.61 -15.73 -24.27
CA LEU A 41 -15.96 -15.35 -23.01
C LEU A 41 -15.38 -13.92 -23.02
N ARG A 42 -15.02 -13.44 -24.22
CA ARG A 42 -14.53 -12.07 -24.43
C ARG A 42 -15.59 -10.99 -24.15
N LYS A 43 -16.87 -11.30 -24.33
CA LYS A 43 -17.98 -10.33 -24.20
C LYS A 43 -18.74 -10.48 -22.88
N VAL A 44 -18.33 -11.40 -22.01
CA VAL A 44 -18.95 -11.58 -20.71
C VAL A 44 -18.54 -10.44 -19.78
N GLU A 45 -19.52 -9.67 -19.31
CA GLU A 45 -19.32 -8.56 -18.37
C GLU A 45 -19.11 -9.04 -16.92
N ASP A 46 -19.50 -10.29 -16.60
CA ASP A 46 -19.31 -10.87 -15.28
C ASP A 46 -17.84 -11.24 -15.05
N ALA A 47 -17.08 -10.31 -14.45
CA ALA A 47 -15.68 -10.48 -14.12
C ALA A 47 -15.42 -11.67 -13.18
N LYS A 48 -16.37 -12.00 -12.30
CA LYS A 48 -16.22 -13.14 -11.38
C LYS A 48 -16.21 -14.46 -12.16
N PHE A 49 -17.14 -14.58 -13.11
CA PHE A 49 -17.21 -15.75 -13.98
C PHE A 49 -15.96 -15.87 -14.86
N VAL A 50 -15.55 -14.79 -15.52
CA VAL A 50 -14.38 -14.76 -16.40
C VAL A 50 -13.10 -15.09 -15.62
N ALA A 51 -12.93 -14.56 -14.41
CA ALA A 51 -11.78 -14.84 -13.56
C ALA A 51 -11.75 -16.29 -13.05
N GLN A 52 -12.91 -16.91 -12.82
CA GLN A 52 -12.98 -18.34 -12.48
C GLN A 52 -12.57 -19.20 -13.68
N TYR A 53 -13.11 -18.88 -14.87
CA TYR A 53 -12.75 -19.59 -16.10
C TYR A 53 -11.25 -19.46 -16.42
N ALA A 54 -10.66 -18.30 -16.19
CA ALA A 54 -9.22 -18.08 -16.35
C ALA A 54 -8.38 -19.01 -15.46
N ARG A 55 -8.79 -19.23 -14.20
CA ARG A 55 -8.11 -20.17 -13.28
C ARG A 55 -8.18 -21.62 -13.77
N ASP A 56 -9.32 -22.01 -14.31
CA ASP A 56 -9.56 -23.37 -14.79
C ASP A 56 -9.11 -23.58 -16.25
N PHE A 57 -8.60 -22.53 -16.91
CA PHE A 57 -8.38 -22.49 -18.35
C PHE A 57 -7.46 -23.61 -18.87
N ASN A 58 -6.40 -23.95 -18.14
CA ASN A 58 -5.50 -25.04 -18.51
C ASN A 58 -6.24 -26.39 -18.62
N SER A 59 -7.22 -26.63 -17.75
CA SER A 59 -8.05 -27.84 -17.81
C SER A 59 -9.05 -27.81 -18.97
N HIS A 60 -9.53 -26.62 -19.34
CA HIS A 60 -10.38 -26.44 -20.52
C HIS A 60 -9.59 -26.58 -21.83
N LEU A 61 -8.33 -26.15 -21.84
CA LEU A 61 -7.44 -26.27 -22.99
C LEU A 61 -7.17 -27.74 -23.34
N ASP A 62 -6.95 -28.59 -22.35
CA ASP A 62 -6.72 -30.03 -22.54
C ASP A 62 -7.94 -30.76 -23.12
N LYS A 63 -9.15 -30.25 -22.85
CA LYS A 63 -10.40 -30.77 -23.40
C LYS A 63 -10.68 -30.28 -24.83
N LEU A 64 -9.98 -29.25 -25.28
CA LEU A 64 -10.17 -28.68 -26.60
C LEU A 64 -9.49 -29.57 -27.65
N ASP A 65 -10.29 -30.34 -28.40
CA ASP A 65 -9.79 -31.22 -29.48
C ASP A 65 -9.25 -30.41 -30.68
N LEU A 66 -8.00 -29.94 -30.56
CA LEU A 66 -7.27 -29.27 -31.62
C LEU A 66 -6.71 -30.31 -32.59
N ARG A 67 -7.53 -30.78 -33.55
CA ARG A 67 -7.15 -31.82 -34.51
C ARG A 67 -5.97 -31.49 -35.45
N SER A 68 -5.61 -30.22 -35.59
CA SER A 68 -4.52 -29.78 -36.49
C SER A 68 -3.19 -29.60 -35.74
N PRO A 69 -2.10 -30.30 -36.15
CA PRO A 69 -0.77 -30.14 -35.54
C PRO A 69 -0.22 -28.70 -35.57
N GLN A 70 -0.58 -27.93 -36.61
CA GLN A 70 -0.14 -26.54 -36.77
C GLN A 70 -0.77 -25.63 -35.70
N LYS A 71 -2.09 -25.77 -35.48
CA LYS A 71 -2.81 -25.00 -34.46
C LYS A 71 -2.36 -25.36 -33.04
N GLN A 72 -2.04 -26.62 -32.79
CA GLN A 72 -1.47 -27.05 -31.51
C GLN A 72 -0.13 -26.37 -31.23
N ALA A 73 0.75 -26.26 -32.24
CA ALA A 73 2.05 -25.62 -32.08
C ALA A 73 1.92 -24.10 -31.82
N GLU A 74 1.01 -23.42 -32.52
CA GLU A 74 0.73 -22.00 -32.34
C GLU A 74 0.16 -21.70 -30.95
N VAL A 75 -0.82 -22.47 -30.49
CA VAL A 75 -1.42 -22.31 -29.16
C VAL A 75 -0.39 -22.56 -28.06
N ARG A 76 0.44 -23.60 -28.18
CA ARG A 76 1.53 -23.84 -27.22
C ARG A 76 2.53 -22.69 -27.16
N LYS A 77 2.87 -22.09 -28.30
CA LYS A 77 3.73 -20.92 -28.36
C LYS A 77 3.08 -19.71 -27.68
N LEU A 78 1.81 -19.46 -27.98
CA LEU A 78 1.05 -18.36 -27.39
C LEU A 78 0.93 -18.50 -25.87
N MET A 79 0.62 -19.69 -25.38
CA MET A 79 0.61 -19.99 -23.94
C MET A 79 1.95 -19.67 -23.30
N LYS A 80 3.07 -20.03 -23.94
CA LYS A 80 4.40 -19.73 -23.39
C LYS A 80 4.71 -18.23 -23.35
N GLU A 81 4.21 -17.44 -24.30
CA GLU A 81 4.58 -16.03 -24.47
C GLU A 81 3.64 -15.06 -23.72
N GLN A 82 2.35 -15.39 -23.62
CA GLN A 82 1.33 -14.45 -23.12
C GLN A 82 0.61 -14.92 -21.86
N TRP A 83 0.66 -16.21 -21.51
CA TRP A 83 -0.03 -16.72 -20.31
C TRP A 83 0.53 -16.14 -19.01
N LEU A 84 1.82 -15.82 -18.98
CA LEU A 84 2.50 -15.28 -17.80
C LEU A 84 1.78 -14.05 -17.23
N ALA A 85 1.26 -13.18 -18.09
CA ALA A 85 0.54 -11.98 -17.63
C ALA A 85 -0.82 -12.29 -16.97
N VAL A 86 -1.46 -13.41 -17.33
CA VAL A 86 -2.70 -13.88 -16.69
C VAL A 86 -2.37 -14.56 -15.37
N GLU A 87 -1.30 -15.36 -15.34
CA GLU A 87 -0.80 -16.04 -14.14
C GLU A 87 -0.37 -15.03 -13.06
N ASP A 88 0.42 -14.02 -13.42
CA ASP A 88 0.83 -12.94 -12.52
C ASP A 88 -0.40 -12.21 -11.91
N ALA A 89 -1.44 -11.99 -12.71
CA ALA A 89 -2.67 -11.34 -12.24
C ALA A 89 -3.47 -12.22 -11.26
N ILE A 90 -3.48 -13.54 -11.46
CA ILE A 90 -4.10 -14.50 -10.54
C ILE A 90 -3.32 -14.52 -9.21
N ASP A 91 -2.00 -14.64 -9.29
CA ASP A 91 -1.13 -14.69 -8.12
C ASP A 91 -1.23 -13.41 -7.28
N ASP A 92 -1.18 -12.23 -7.91
CA ASP A 92 -1.34 -10.95 -7.23
C ASP A 92 -2.69 -10.81 -6.53
N ALA A 93 -3.77 -11.24 -7.18
CA ALA A 93 -5.11 -11.22 -6.62
C ALA A 93 -5.21 -12.15 -5.40
N ASP A 94 -4.69 -13.37 -5.52
CA ASP A 94 -4.71 -14.36 -4.46
C ASP A 94 -3.83 -13.94 -3.28
N LEU A 95 -2.66 -13.33 -3.52
CA LEU A 95 -1.81 -12.75 -2.46
C LEU A 95 -2.52 -11.64 -1.70
N LYS A 96 -3.16 -10.70 -2.40
CA LYS A 96 -3.91 -9.60 -1.77
C LYS A 96 -5.09 -10.12 -0.95
N VAL A 97 -5.85 -11.06 -1.48
CA VAL A 97 -6.98 -11.67 -0.77
C VAL A 97 -6.50 -12.49 0.43
N ASN A 98 -5.43 -13.27 0.28
CA ASN A 98 -4.88 -14.09 1.37
C ASN A 98 -4.26 -13.24 2.49
N SER A 99 -3.55 -12.16 2.17
CA SER A 99 -3.00 -11.26 3.18
C SER A 99 -4.10 -10.61 4.03
N LEU A 100 -5.24 -10.28 3.43
CA LEU A 100 -6.40 -9.75 4.15
C LEU A 100 -7.17 -10.82 4.94
N LYS A 101 -7.24 -12.06 4.44
CA LYS A 101 -7.95 -13.18 5.09
C LYS A 101 -7.17 -13.80 6.25
N ARG A 102 -5.84 -13.88 6.13
CA ARG A 102 -4.97 -14.54 7.12
C ARG A 102 -4.90 -13.78 8.45
N GLY A 103 -5.28 -12.50 8.45
CA GLY A 103 -5.26 -11.64 9.63
C GLY A 103 -3.83 -11.30 10.08
N ASP A 104 -3.72 -10.37 11.03
CA ASP A 104 -2.44 -10.09 11.68
C ASP A 104 -2.10 -11.21 12.66
N GLU A 105 -0.82 -11.56 12.78
CA GLU A 105 -0.37 -12.48 13.83
C GLU A 105 -0.64 -11.85 15.21
N LEU A 106 -1.61 -12.43 15.92
CA LEU A 106 -1.93 -12.06 17.28
C LEU A 106 -1.09 -12.89 18.26
N PRO A 107 -0.60 -12.29 19.37
CA PRO A 107 0.05 -13.05 20.43
C PRO A 107 -0.86 -14.16 21.00
N ASN A 108 -0.26 -15.26 21.48
CA ASN A 108 -1.00 -16.36 22.09
C ASN A 108 -1.94 -15.87 23.21
N GLY A 109 -3.22 -16.24 23.12
CA GLY A 109 -4.26 -15.84 24.07
C GLY A 109 -4.99 -14.52 23.74
N VAL A 110 -4.60 -13.81 22.67
CA VAL A 110 -5.30 -12.60 22.21
C VAL A 110 -6.28 -12.95 21.09
N LEU A 111 -7.56 -12.70 21.31
CA LEU A 111 -8.62 -12.92 20.31
C LEU A 111 -8.77 -11.74 19.34
N GLN A 112 -8.59 -10.51 19.81
CA GLN A 112 -8.71 -9.30 19.00
C GLN A 112 -7.83 -8.17 19.59
N MET A 113 -7.20 -7.39 18.71
CA MET A 113 -6.40 -6.23 19.08
C MET A 113 -7.02 -4.95 18.52
N VAL A 114 -7.11 -3.91 19.36
CA VAL A 114 -7.57 -2.57 18.95
C VAL A 114 -6.47 -1.57 19.28
N LYS A 115 -6.00 -0.82 18.28
CA LYS A 115 -5.00 0.26 18.45
C LYS A 115 -5.71 1.60 18.33
N VAL A 116 -5.61 2.44 19.36
CA VAL A 116 -6.15 3.81 19.36
C VAL A 116 -4.99 4.80 19.37
N TYR A 117 -4.95 5.66 18.37
CA TYR A 117 -3.96 6.73 18.27
C TYR A 117 -4.57 8.02 18.83
N VAL A 118 -3.93 8.58 19.86
CA VAL A 118 -4.34 9.86 20.46
C VAL A 118 -3.25 10.88 20.22
N ALA A 119 -3.59 11.97 19.54
CA ALA A 119 -2.72 13.13 19.39
C ALA A 119 -3.08 14.18 20.45
N SER A 120 -2.08 14.73 21.14
CA SER A 120 -2.25 15.86 22.06
C SER A 120 -1.24 16.94 21.74
N LYS A 121 -1.68 18.20 21.72
CA LYS A 121 -0.79 19.36 21.65
C LYS A 121 -0.37 19.72 23.06
N ARG A 122 0.93 19.70 23.34
CA ARG A 122 1.50 20.11 24.65
C ARG A 122 2.06 21.52 24.53
N GLN A 123 1.70 22.37 25.49
CA GLN A 123 2.27 23.70 25.63
C GLN A 123 3.53 23.64 26.49
N ILE A 124 4.40 24.63 26.33
CA ILE A 124 5.61 24.77 27.13
C ILE A 124 5.26 25.19 28.56
N SER A 125 5.99 24.66 29.53
CA SER A 125 5.69 24.80 30.95
C SER A 125 6.96 24.94 31.79
N VAL A 126 6.80 25.51 32.99
CA VAL A 126 7.90 25.57 33.97
C VAL A 126 8.33 24.14 34.32
N GLY A 127 9.63 23.88 34.25
CA GLY A 127 10.18 22.53 34.38
C GLY A 127 10.51 21.83 33.07
N ASP A 128 10.07 22.35 31.92
CA ASP A 128 10.49 21.80 30.63
C ASP A 128 11.98 22.07 30.39
N LYS A 129 12.64 21.08 29.79
CA LYS A 129 14.07 21.14 29.47
C LYS A 129 14.28 21.65 28.07
N MET A 130 15.12 22.67 27.92
CA MET A 130 15.53 23.23 26.65
C MET A 130 17.04 23.11 26.46
N ALA A 131 17.49 23.05 25.20
CA ALA A 131 18.90 23.01 24.85
C ALA A 131 19.16 23.88 23.61
N GLY A 132 20.27 24.62 23.64
CA GLY A 132 20.75 25.35 22.48
C GLY A 132 21.70 24.51 21.63
N ARG A 133 22.02 25.03 20.43
CA ARG A 133 22.86 24.34 19.42
C ARG A 133 24.32 24.21 19.83
N HIS A 134 24.75 25.00 20.81
CA HIS A 134 26.12 25.02 21.33
C HIS A 134 26.27 24.18 22.61
N GLY A 135 25.30 23.33 22.93
CA GLY A 135 25.39 22.40 24.06
C GLY A 135 25.05 23.01 25.43
N ASN A 136 24.63 24.27 25.48
CA ASN A 136 23.98 24.85 26.65
C ASN A 136 22.62 24.18 26.87
N LYS A 137 22.38 23.67 28.08
CA LYS A 137 21.13 22.98 28.46
C LYS A 137 20.59 23.65 29.71
N GLY A 138 19.28 23.89 29.75
CA GLY A 138 18.61 24.53 30.87
C GLY A 138 17.22 23.97 31.09
N VAL A 139 16.67 24.24 32.26
CA VAL A 139 15.26 23.98 32.59
C VAL A 139 14.58 25.34 32.73
N ILE A 140 13.36 25.47 32.22
CA ILE A 140 12.58 26.72 32.36
C ILE A 140 12.27 26.93 33.84
N SER A 141 12.80 28.01 34.41
CA SER A 141 12.63 28.35 35.83
C SER A 141 11.35 29.13 36.10
N LYS A 142 11.02 30.08 35.23
CA LYS A 142 9.84 30.94 35.35
C LYS A 142 9.42 31.44 33.97
N ILE A 143 8.11 31.58 33.76
CA ILE A 143 7.54 32.27 32.60
C ILE A 143 7.03 33.62 33.12
N LEU A 144 7.55 34.72 32.58
CA LEU A 144 7.19 36.08 32.97
C LEU A 144 6.18 36.67 31.98
N PRO A 145 5.30 37.57 32.45
CA PRO A 145 4.50 38.38 31.55
C PRO A 145 5.38 39.41 30.82
N VAL A 146 4.91 39.92 29.68
CA VAL A 146 5.74 40.71 28.76
C VAL A 146 6.19 42.03 29.39
N GLU A 147 5.35 42.63 30.24
CA GLU A 147 5.61 43.87 30.99
C GLU A 147 6.79 43.79 31.96
N ASP A 148 7.13 42.60 32.44
CA ASP A 148 8.24 42.37 33.38
C ASP A 148 9.57 42.08 32.65
N MET A 149 9.53 41.92 31.32
CA MET A 149 10.73 41.62 30.53
C MET A 149 11.53 42.88 30.24
N PRO A 150 12.88 42.81 30.19
CA PRO A 150 13.69 43.90 29.66
C PRO A 150 13.30 44.21 28.21
N TYR A 151 13.39 45.48 27.84
CA TYR A 151 13.10 45.99 26.50
C TYR A 151 14.35 46.52 25.82
N LEU A 152 14.38 46.41 24.50
CA LEU A 152 15.35 47.11 23.66
C LEU A 152 14.99 48.60 23.55
N ASP A 153 15.91 49.41 23.04
CA ASP A 153 15.73 50.86 22.89
C ASP A 153 14.54 51.24 21.97
N ASP A 154 14.13 50.33 21.10
CA ASP A 154 12.95 50.46 20.22
C ASP A 154 11.63 50.01 20.87
N GLY A 155 11.68 49.52 22.11
CA GLY A 155 10.53 49.03 22.87
C GLY A 155 10.22 47.54 22.66
N THR A 156 11.04 46.77 21.94
CA THR A 156 10.83 45.33 21.74
C THR A 156 11.22 44.54 23.01
N PRO A 157 10.34 43.69 23.57
CA PRO A 157 10.69 42.85 24.73
C PRO A 157 11.64 41.72 24.36
N ILE A 158 12.49 41.32 25.29
CA ILE A 158 13.32 40.11 25.16
C ILE A 158 12.48 38.85 25.39
N ASP A 159 12.70 37.79 24.60
CA ASP A 159 11.98 36.52 24.75
C ASP A 159 12.60 35.56 25.81
N ILE A 160 13.94 35.49 25.87
CA ILE A 160 14.66 34.54 26.73
C ILE A 160 15.87 35.23 27.38
N ILE A 161 15.99 35.09 28.70
CA ILE A 161 17.15 35.57 29.47
C ILE A 161 17.99 34.37 29.90
N LEU A 162 19.28 34.39 29.54
CA LEU A 162 20.25 33.36 29.92
C LEU A 162 21.26 33.91 30.92
N ASN A 163 21.73 33.05 31.83
CA ASN A 163 22.78 33.43 32.77
C ASN A 163 24.15 33.49 32.06
N PRO A 164 24.84 34.65 32.05
CA PRO A 164 26.11 34.80 31.35
C PRO A 164 27.26 34.00 31.97
N LEU A 165 27.16 33.62 33.25
CA LEU A 165 28.22 32.86 33.94
C LEU A 165 28.46 31.47 33.34
N GLY A 166 27.48 30.94 32.61
CA GLY A 166 27.61 29.65 31.91
C GLY A 166 28.60 29.68 30.74
N VAL A 167 28.83 30.85 30.13
CA VAL A 167 29.72 31.01 28.97
C VAL A 167 31.20 30.83 29.36
N PRO A 168 31.76 31.64 30.29
CA PRO A 168 33.16 31.54 30.64
C PRO A 168 33.49 30.22 31.35
N SER A 169 32.60 29.73 32.22
CA SER A 169 32.81 28.48 32.96
C SER A 169 32.93 27.25 32.04
N ARG A 170 32.23 27.26 30.90
CA ARG A 170 32.26 26.17 29.92
C ARG A 170 33.15 26.46 28.71
N MET A 171 33.78 27.63 28.68
CA MET A 171 34.55 28.15 27.55
C MET A 171 33.77 28.06 26.21
N ASN A 172 32.45 28.25 26.25
CA ASN A 172 31.58 28.11 25.09
C ASN A 172 31.31 29.46 24.42
N VAL A 173 32.37 30.08 23.88
CA VAL A 173 32.31 31.48 23.39
C VAL A 173 31.48 31.64 22.11
N GLY A 174 31.30 30.56 21.34
CA GLY A 174 30.62 30.62 20.04
C GLY A 174 29.09 30.51 20.07
N GLN A 175 28.48 30.59 21.26
CA GLN A 175 27.03 30.48 21.44
C GLN A 175 26.26 31.81 21.29
#